data_AF-K9UJL3-F1
#
_entry.id   AF-K9UJL3-F1
#
_cell.length_a   1.000
_cell.length_b   1.000
_cell.length_c   1.000
_cell.angle_alpha   90.00
_cell.angle_beta   90.00
_cell.angle_gamma   90.00
#
_symmetry.space_group_name_H-M   'P 1'
#
loop_
_entity.id
_entity.type
_entity.pdbx_description
1 polymer ?
#
loop_
_entity_poly.entity_id
_entity_poly.type
_entity_poly.pdbx_seq_one_letter_code
_entity_poly.pdbx_strand_id
1 'polypeptide(L)'
;MTMIEHNPTIDLNLSKQDVESYILQHGWKQVAHPNKKLQVFAGLVDNDGREIRLALPLSNDLKDTPLRIYQAVQTIADIEDRPLNAVVADIEKVKASQ
;
A
#
# COMPACT_ATOMS: atom_id res chain seq x y z
N MET A 1 -9.34 18.21 -26.27
CA MET A 1 -9.69 16.81 -25.96
C MET A 1 -8.42 16.01 -26.11
N THR A 2 -7.70 15.83 -25.01
CA THR A 2 -6.38 15.19 -25.03
C THR A 2 -6.53 13.83 -24.37
N MET A 3 -6.61 12.80 -25.21
CA MET A 3 -6.41 11.40 -24.83
C MET A 3 -4.94 11.08 -25.06
N ILE A 4 -4.13 10.97 -24.00
CA ILE A 4 -2.90 10.14 -23.87
C ILE A 4 -2.68 10.08 -22.33
N GLU A 5 -2.39 8.99 -21.61
CA GLU A 5 -1.53 7.86 -21.91
C GLU A 5 -2.05 6.55 -21.30
N HIS A 6 -1.79 5.45 -22.00
CA HIS A 6 -1.68 4.13 -21.40
C HIS A 6 -0.81 4.27 -20.15
N ASN A 7 -1.39 4.09 -18.96
CA ASN A 7 -0.58 3.94 -17.77
C ASN A 7 0.17 2.61 -17.95
N PRO A 8 1.50 2.61 -18.20
CA PRO A 8 2.23 1.35 -18.33
C PRO A 8 1.92 0.54 -17.07
N THR A 9 1.65 -0.74 -17.26
CA THR A 9 1.41 -1.73 -16.21
C THR A 9 2.46 -1.59 -15.11
N ILE A 10 2.20 -0.76 -14.10
CA ILE A 10 2.92 -0.80 -12.84
C ILE A 10 2.29 -1.95 -12.07
N ASP A 11 2.65 -3.16 -12.49
CA ASP A 11 2.32 -4.37 -11.79
C ASP A 11 3.53 -4.76 -10.96
N LEU A 12 3.45 -4.49 -9.65
CA LEU A 12 4.49 -4.88 -8.70
C LEU A 12 4.48 -6.40 -8.43
N ASN A 13 3.55 -7.17 -9.01
CA ASN A 13 3.30 -8.57 -8.68
C ASN A 13 3.05 -8.80 -7.17
N LEU A 14 2.45 -7.78 -6.53
CA LEU A 14 2.08 -7.76 -5.13
C LEU A 14 0.55 -7.76 -5.01
N SER A 15 0.05 -8.59 -4.11
CA SER A 15 -1.35 -8.60 -3.71
C SER A 15 -1.59 -7.64 -2.54
N LYS A 16 -2.86 -7.32 -2.29
CA LYS A 16 -3.25 -6.60 -1.06
C LYS A 16 -2.81 -7.31 0.22
N GLN A 17 -2.82 -8.64 0.23
CA GLN A 17 -2.41 -9.43 1.40
C GLN A 17 -0.91 -9.31 1.67
N ASP A 18 -0.09 -9.20 0.63
CA ASP A 18 1.36 -9.01 0.76
C ASP A 18 1.66 -7.68 1.47
N VAL A 19 1.02 -6.59 1.00
CA VAL A 19 1.17 -5.25 1.60
C VAL A 19 0.62 -5.22 3.03
N GLU A 20 -0.56 -5.80 3.26
CA GLU A 20 -1.18 -5.88 4.60
C GLU A 20 -0.28 -6.61 5.59
N SER A 21 0.31 -7.73 5.18
CA SER A 21 1.20 -8.52 6.04
C SER A 21 2.45 -7.73 6.42
N TYR A 22 3.04 -7.02 5.46
CA TYR A 22 4.21 -6.17 5.69
C TYR A 22 3.90 -5.06 6.71
N ILE A 23 2.83 -4.27 6.49
CA ILE A 23 2.53 -3.13 7.37
C ILE A 23 2.14 -3.57 8.79
N LEU A 24 1.43 -4.70 8.93
CA LEU A 24 1.10 -5.25 10.26
C LEU A 24 2.35 -5.67 11.03
N GLN A 25 3.33 -6.28 10.37
CA GLN A 25 4.63 -6.60 11.00
C GLN A 25 5.42 -5.36 11.39
N HIS A 26 5.22 -4.24 10.67
CA HIS A 26 5.85 -2.95 10.94
C HIS A 26 5.03 -2.07 11.90
N GLY A 27 4.13 -2.66 12.67
CA GLY A 27 3.43 -1.99 13.78
C GLY A 27 2.22 -1.15 13.36
N TRP A 28 1.83 -1.17 12.09
CA TRP A 28 0.59 -0.54 11.65
C TRP A 28 -0.61 -1.28 12.24
N LYS A 29 -1.70 -0.54 12.48
CA LYS A 29 -2.94 -1.09 13.05
C LYS A 29 -4.11 -0.77 12.16
N GLN A 30 -4.98 -1.75 11.95
CA GLN A 30 -6.23 -1.52 11.23
C GLN A 30 -7.13 -0.57 12.02
N VAL A 31 -7.70 0.43 11.36
CA VAL A 31 -8.65 1.39 11.92
C VAL A 31 -9.98 1.33 11.21
N ALA A 32 -11.07 1.58 11.96
CA ALA A 32 -12.40 1.63 11.40
C ALA A 32 -12.56 2.81 10.45
N HIS A 33 -13.19 2.58 9.30
CA HIS A 33 -13.45 3.62 8.30
C HIS A 33 -14.87 3.47 7.71
N PRO A 34 -15.60 4.58 7.47
CA PRO A 34 -16.98 4.53 6.98
C PRO A 34 -17.10 3.96 5.56
N ASN A 35 -16.06 4.10 4.73
CA ASN A 35 -16.03 3.50 3.40
C ASN A 35 -15.73 2.01 3.48
N LYS A 36 -16.77 1.17 3.35
CA LYS A 36 -16.68 -0.30 3.39
C LYS A 36 -15.88 -0.92 2.25
N LYS A 37 -15.50 -0.16 1.22
CA LYS A 37 -14.66 -0.65 0.10
C LYS A 37 -13.16 -0.54 0.37
N LEU A 38 -12.77 0.03 1.52
CA LEU A 38 -11.39 0.25 1.91
C LEU A 38 -11.12 -0.40 3.26
N GLN A 39 -9.92 -0.95 3.40
CA GLN A 39 -9.33 -1.18 4.72
C GLN A 39 -8.30 -0.09 4.97
N VAL A 40 -8.42 0.57 6.12
CA VAL A 40 -7.52 1.67 6.49
C VAL A 40 -6.64 1.19 7.63
N PHE A 41 -5.36 1.51 7.53
CA PHE A 41 -4.34 1.21 8.53
C PHE A 41 -3.72 2.53 8.99
N ALA A 42 -3.53 2.67 10.30
CA ALA A 42 -2.80 3.77 10.92
C ALA A 42 -1.39 3.29 11.27
N GLY A 43 -0.40 4.06 10.82
CA GLY A 43 1.02 3.79 11.02
C GLY A 43 1.64 4.71 12.06
N LEU A 44 2.87 5.14 11.78
CA LEU A 44 3.58 6.12 12.60
C LEU A 44 2.87 7.48 12.57
N VAL A 45 3.19 8.28 13.58
CA VAL A 45 2.74 9.66 13.71
C VAL A 45 3.71 10.56 12.94
N ASP A 46 3.19 11.46 12.11
CA ASP A 46 3.99 12.45 11.40
C ASP A 46 4.55 13.53 12.34
N ASN A 47 5.34 14.47 11.79
CA ASN A 47 5.94 15.57 12.53
C ASN A 47 4.90 16.52 13.17
N ASP A 48 3.64 16.46 12.74
CA ASP A 48 2.53 17.28 13.25
C ASP A 48 1.67 16.53 14.28
N GLY A 49 2.06 15.32 14.69
CA GLY A 49 1.29 14.54 15.64
C GLY A 49 0.11 13.79 15.02
N ARG A 50 0.03 13.66 13.69
CA ARG A 50 -1.07 12.97 13.00
C ARG A 50 -0.67 11.56 12.58
N GLU A 51 -1.53 10.60 12.87
CA GLU A 51 -1.34 9.22 12.40
C GLU A 51 -1.40 9.17 10.87
N ILE A 52 -0.36 8.61 10.26
CA ILE A 52 -0.33 8.40 8.82
C ILE A 52 -1.28 7.26 8.48
N ARG A 53 -2.15 7.48 7.50
CA ARG A 53 -3.20 6.52 7.11
C ARG A 53 -2.93 5.95 5.74
N LEU A 54 -2.90 4.63 5.67
CA LEU A 54 -2.78 3.87 4.43
C LEU A 54 -4.12 3.21 4.13
N ALA A 55 -4.64 3.41 2.91
CA ALA A 55 -5.86 2.77 2.46
C ALA A 55 -5.53 1.66 1.45
N LEU A 56 -5.88 0.42 1.80
CA LEU A 56 -5.82 -0.73 0.90
C LEU A 56 -7.20 -1.04 0.31
N PRO A 57 -7.28 -1.52 -0.95
CA PRO A 57 -8.53 -2.00 -1.52
C PRO A 57 -9.07 -3.21 -0.74
N LEU A 58 -10.40 -3.33 -0.63
CA LEU A 58 -10.99 -4.49 0.06
C LEU A 58 -10.82 -5.80 -0.72
N SER A 59 -10.79 -5.74 -2.05
CA SER A 59 -10.63 -6.91 -2.93
C SER A 59 -9.59 -6.64 -4.01
N ASN A 60 -8.86 -7.69 -4.38
CA ASN A 60 -7.94 -7.69 -5.50
C ASN A 60 -8.66 -7.68 -6.86
N ASP A 61 -9.96 -8.01 -6.90
CA ASP A 61 -10.75 -8.17 -8.14
C ASP A 61 -11.15 -6.83 -8.80
N LEU A 62 -10.82 -5.72 -8.16
CA LEU A 62 -11.08 -4.40 -8.71
C LEU A 62 -10.07 -4.08 -9.83
N LYS A 63 -10.56 -3.54 -10.95
CA LYS A 63 -9.72 -3.18 -12.11
C LYS A 63 -8.57 -2.23 -11.77
N ASP A 64 -8.72 -1.43 -10.70
CA ASP A 64 -7.75 -0.46 -10.22
C ASP A 64 -6.85 -1.00 -9.09
N THR A 65 -6.94 -2.29 -8.73
CA THR A 65 -6.10 -2.91 -7.69
C THR A 65 -4.60 -2.66 -7.92
N PRO A 66 -4.00 -2.91 -9.10
CA PRO A 66 -2.56 -2.70 -9.28
C PRO A 66 -2.12 -1.26 -9.00
N LEU A 67 -2.92 -0.27 -9.44
CA LEU A 67 -2.65 1.14 -9.17
C LEU A 67 -2.76 1.46 -7.68
N ARG A 68 -3.75 0.91 -6.98
CA ARG A 68 -3.91 1.12 -5.53
C ARG A 68 -2.80 0.48 -4.72
N ILE A 69 -2.35 -0.71 -5.12
CA ILE A 69 -1.18 -1.37 -4.52
C ILE A 69 0.06 -0.53 -4.74
N TYR A 70 0.32 -0.06 -5.96
CA TYR A 70 1.43 0.83 -6.24
C TYR A 70 1.39 2.09 -5.37
N GLN A 71 0.24 2.77 -5.29
CA GLN A 71 0.08 3.97 -4.46
C GLN A 71 0.33 3.68 -2.98
N ALA A 72 -0.12 2.52 -2.48
CA ALA A 72 0.14 2.12 -1.11
C ALA A 72 1.63 1.88 -0.84
N VAL A 73 2.31 1.15 -1.73
CA VAL A 73 3.75 0.87 -1.59
C VAL A 73 4.58 2.14 -1.74
N GLN A 74 4.20 3.05 -2.64
CA GLN A 74 4.83 4.36 -2.76
C GLN A 74 4.67 5.17 -1.49
N THR A 75 3.47 5.19 -0.90
CA THR A 75 3.23 5.88 0.38
C THR A 75 4.12 5.32 1.49
N ILE A 76 4.27 4.00 1.57
CA ILE A 76 5.18 3.35 2.53
C ILE A 76 6.62 3.79 2.29
N ALA A 77 7.08 3.80 1.05
CA ALA A 77 8.44 4.22 0.68
C ALA A 77 8.73 5.66 1.09
N ASP A 78 7.77 6.57 0.85
CA ASP A 78 7.89 7.98 1.22
C ASP A 78 7.94 8.17 2.75
N ILE A 79 7.18 7.37 3.51
CA ILE A 79 7.16 7.41 4.99
C ILE A 79 8.46 6.86 5.59
N GLU A 80 8.96 5.77 5.02
CA GLU A 80 10.17 5.10 5.50
C GLU A 80 11.45 5.81 5.05
N ASP A 81 11.35 6.82 4.17
CA ASP A 81 12.48 7.50 3.53
C ASP A 81 13.41 6.50 2.81
N ARG A 82 12.81 5.56 2.08
CA ARG A 82 13.53 4.50 1.34
C ARG A 82 13.04 4.43 -0.10
N PRO A 83 13.88 3.98 -1.05
CA PRO A 83 13.46 3.83 -2.43
C PRO A 83 12.41 2.72 -2.59
N LEU A 84 11.45 2.91 -3.49
CA LEU A 84 10.30 2.02 -3.73
C LEU A 84 10.72 0.54 -3.89
N ASN A 85 11.80 0.28 -4.63
CA ASN A 85 12.29 -1.07 -4.89
C ASN A 85 12.81 -1.79 -3.63
N ALA A 86 13.33 -1.05 -2.64
CA ALA A 86 13.76 -1.64 -1.37
C ALA A 86 12.54 -2.11 -0.55
N VAL A 87 11.48 -1.31 -0.53
CA VAL A 87 10.21 -1.65 0.13
C VAL A 87 9.56 -2.85 -0.55
N VAL A 88 9.51 -2.88 -1.89
CA VAL A 88 8.99 -4.03 -2.66
C VAL A 88 9.76 -5.31 -2.31
N ALA A 89 11.09 -5.26 -2.29
CA ALA A 89 11.91 -6.42 -1.94
C ALA A 89 11.65 -6.93 -0.52
N ASP A 90 11.38 -6.04 0.44
CA ASP A 90 11.05 -6.44 1.80
C ASP A 90 9.63 -7.04 1.90
N ILE A 91 8.66 -6.51 1.15
CA ILE A 91 7.33 -7.11 1.03
C ILE A 91 7.41 -8.52 0.42
N GLU A 92 8.24 -8.72 -0.62
CA GLU A 92 8.46 -10.03 -1.24
C GLU A 92 9.08 -11.05 -0.27
N LYS A 93 9.98 -10.62 0.62
CA LYS A 93 10.53 -11.50 1.67
C LYS A 93 9.47 -11.92 2.68
N VAL A 94 8.57 -11.01 3.06
CA VAL A 94 7.43 -11.34 3.94
C VAL A 94 6.52 -12.36 3.27
N LYS A 95 6.17 -12.15 2.00
CA LYS A 95 5.38 -13.09 1.19
C LYS A 95 6.00 -14.49 1.12
N ALA A 96 7.32 -14.59 0.98
CA ALA A 96 8.03 -15.88 0.95
C ALA A 96 8.07 -16.62 2.30
N SER A 97 7.70 -15.95 3.40
CA SER A 97 7.71 -16.49 4.76
C SER A 97 6.32 -16.96 5.22
N GLN A 98 5.30 -16.86 4.35
CA GLN A 98 3.91 -17.30 4.59
C GLN A 98 3.66 -18.68 3.96
#